data_AF-A0A6J7TKT2-F1
#
_entry.id   AF-A0A6J7TKT2-F1
#
_cell.length_a   1.000
_cell.length_b   1.000
_cell.length_c   1.000
_cell.angle_alpha   90.00
_cell.angle_beta   90.00
_cell.angle_gamma   90.00
#
_symmetry.space_group_name_H-M   'P 1'
#
loop_
_entity.id
_entity.type
_entity.pdbx_description
1 polymer ?
#
loop_
_entity_poly.entity_id
_entity_poly.type
_entity_poly.pdbx_seq_one_letter_code
_entity_poly.pdbx_strand_id
1 'polypeptide(L)'
;MISVFHPAIKEGIRNLRSAIAHKEIARWKLFAGALGGSFVAIQTNIVPLIGVAIYSVASIAGQTAMSLVVDRIGLTGGGKKLISARRVAAAVLTVLAVFVSVFDRFDAKDLSMVAVVLGCIAGAVVGIQRALNGQINEYSHQSFTTSLLNFITGTALLVILIIGGIVIGKIELVALPIGPWWIYTGGVIGVIYIAFTSTIVQHLGVLTFTLFSVGGQLVGSLIIDLVSPTDGVHVSAYLVTGIVMTYLGVIAGGVSSSRVRKPARH
;
A
#
# COMPACT_ATOMS: atom_id res chain seq x y z
N MET A 1 -9.97 -0.12 -21.87
CA MET A 1 -10.76 1.03 -22.36
C MET A 1 -12.29 0.83 -22.28
N ILE A 2 -12.80 -0.33 -21.84
CA ILE A 2 -14.25 -0.61 -21.72
C ILE A 2 -14.86 -0.07 -20.40
N SER A 3 -14.04 0.30 -19.41
CA SER A 3 -14.51 0.72 -18.08
C SER A 3 -15.20 2.10 -18.05
N VAL A 4 -14.84 3.05 -18.90
CA VAL A 4 -15.40 4.43 -18.85
C VAL A 4 -16.90 4.47 -19.19
N PHE A 5 -17.42 3.44 -19.88
CA PHE A 5 -18.81 3.37 -20.30
C PHE A 5 -19.71 2.60 -19.33
N HIS A 6 -19.17 1.99 -18.27
CA HIS A 6 -19.97 1.25 -17.32
C HIS A 6 -20.85 2.22 -16.50
N PRO A 7 -22.18 1.99 -16.40
CA PRO A 7 -23.10 2.91 -15.72
C PRO A 7 -22.69 3.18 -14.26
N ALA A 8 -22.21 2.16 -13.56
CA ALA A 8 -21.70 2.27 -12.19
C ALA A 8 -20.54 3.27 -12.04
N ILE A 9 -19.64 3.36 -13.02
CA ILE A 9 -18.52 4.33 -12.97
C ILE A 9 -19.02 5.75 -13.19
N LYS A 10 -19.97 5.94 -14.12
CA LYS A 10 -20.59 7.26 -14.36
C LYS A 10 -21.32 7.77 -13.12
N GLU A 11 -22.06 6.87 -12.46
CA GLU A 11 -22.74 7.15 -11.20
C GLU A 11 -21.75 7.55 -10.10
N GLY A 12 -20.68 6.77 -9.90
CA GLY A 12 -19.66 7.10 -8.90
C GLY A 12 -18.97 8.44 -9.16
N ILE A 13 -18.70 8.79 -10.42
CA ILE A 13 -18.15 10.10 -10.78
C ILE A 13 -19.16 11.21 -10.47
N ARG A 14 -20.45 11.01 -10.75
CA ARG A 14 -21.51 11.99 -10.44
C ARG A 14 -21.63 12.20 -8.93
N ASN A 15 -21.61 11.13 -8.15
CA ASN A 15 -21.67 11.18 -6.69
C ASN A 15 -20.48 11.95 -6.12
N LEU A 16 -19.26 11.67 -6.59
CA LEU A 16 -18.07 12.42 -6.18
C LEU A 16 -18.14 13.90 -6.55
N ARG A 17 -18.61 14.24 -7.77
CA ARG A 17 -18.80 15.64 -8.18
C ARG A 17 -19.78 16.36 -7.26
N SER A 18 -20.87 15.69 -6.88
CA SER A 18 -21.85 16.20 -5.92
C SER A 18 -21.23 16.43 -4.54
N ALA A 19 -20.51 15.44 -4.00
CA ALA A 19 -19.84 15.54 -2.71
C ALA A 19 -18.79 16.68 -2.66
N ILE A 20 -18.08 16.92 -3.76
CA ILE A 20 -17.15 18.04 -3.89
C ILE A 20 -17.91 19.38 -3.90
N ALA A 21 -19.03 19.45 -4.63
CA ALA A 21 -19.85 20.65 -4.70
C ALA A 21 -20.42 21.01 -3.31
N HIS A 22 -20.82 20.00 -2.53
CA HIS A 22 -21.29 20.14 -1.15
C HIS A 22 -20.16 20.30 -0.11
N LYS A 23 -18.89 20.33 -0.53
CA LYS A 23 -17.69 20.44 0.33
C LYS A 23 -17.53 19.30 1.36
N GLU A 24 -18.12 18.14 1.11
CA GLU A 24 -17.98 16.95 1.95
C GLU A 24 -16.60 16.30 1.76
N ILE A 25 -16.07 16.34 0.53
CA ILE A 25 -14.73 15.86 0.19
C ILE A 25 -13.90 16.96 -0.49
N ALA A 26 -12.69 17.18 0.01
CA ALA A 26 -11.75 18.13 -0.57
C ALA A 26 -11.17 17.58 -1.89
N ARG A 27 -11.08 18.44 -2.92
CA ARG A 27 -10.63 18.06 -4.28
C ARG A 27 -9.24 17.43 -4.31
N TRP A 28 -8.33 17.87 -3.44
CA TRP A 28 -6.97 17.33 -3.38
C TRP A 28 -6.94 15.83 -3.02
N LYS A 29 -7.95 15.34 -2.30
CA LYS A 29 -8.05 13.92 -1.90
C LYS A 29 -8.19 12.99 -3.11
N LEU A 30 -8.71 13.49 -4.24
CA LEU A 30 -8.84 12.72 -5.49
C LEU A 30 -7.50 12.38 -6.13
N PHE A 31 -6.41 13.06 -5.75
CA PHE A 31 -5.05 12.76 -6.21
C PHE A 31 -4.40 11.60 -5.44
N ALA A 32 -5.18 10.78 -4.74
CA ALA A 32 -4.69 9.58 -4.08
C ALA A 32 -3.90 8.66 -5.04
N GLY A 33 -4.28 8.57 -6.31
CA GLY A 33 -3.51 7.79 -7.29
C GLY A 33 -2.12 8.34 -7.59
N ALA A 34 -1.92 9.66 -7.48
CA ALA A 34 -0.59 10.26 -7.61
C ALA A 34 0.34 9.75 -6.50
N LEU A 35 -0.15 9.60 -5.27
CA LEU A 35 0.61 9.00 -4.17
C LEU A 35 1.04 7.56 -4.47
N GLY A 36 0.15 6.78 -5.10
CA GLY A 36 0.47 5.42 -5.57
C GLY A 36 1.49 5.40 -6.70
N GLY A 37 1.38 6.32 -7.66
CA GLY A 37 2.38 6.50 -8.72
C GLY A 37 3.75 6.87 -8.15
N SER A 38 3.81 7.77 -7.16
CA SER A 38 5.03 8.10 -6.44
C SER A 38 5.62 6.88 -5.73
N PHE A 39 4.80 6.08 -5.05
CA PHE A 39 5.25 4.84 -4.41
C PHE A 39 5.89 3.89 -5.41
N VAL A 40 5.26 3.66 -6.56
CA VAL A 40 5.81 2.79 -7.61
C VAL A 40 7.14 3.36 -8.14
N ALA A 41 7.21 4.66 -8.42
CA ALA A 41 8.44 5.29 -8.89
C ALA A 41 9.59 5.17 -7.86
N ILE A 42 9.29 5.41 -6.58
CA ILE A 42 10.25 5.25 -5.49
C ILE A 42 10.70 3.79 -5.38
N GLN A 43 9.74 2.85 -5.40
CA GLN A 43 10.02 1.41 -5.35
C GLN A 43 10.95 0.97 -6.48
N THR A 44 10.68 1.38 -7.72
CA THR A 44 11.47 0.99 -8.90
C THR A 44 12.94 1.41 -8.78
N ASN A 45 13.23 2.55 -8.16
CA ASN A 45 14.59 3.05 -8.01
C ASN A 45 15.31 2.50 -6.77
N ILE A 46 14.58 2.23 -5.69
CA ILE A 46 15.18 1.80 -4.41
C ILE A 46 15.37 0.29 -4.35
N VAL A 47 14.45 -0.49 -4.90
CA VAL A 47 14.52 -1.96 -4.84
C VAL A 47 15.84 -2.52 -5.41
N PRO A 48 16.38 -2.03 -6.55
CA PRO A 48 17.67 -2.49 -7.04
C PRO A 48 18.87 -2.16 -6.12
N LEU A 49 18.74 -1.12 -5.27
CA LEU A 49 19.83 -0.65 -4.40
C LEU A 49 19.94 -1.45 -3.10
N ILE A 50 18.81 -1.75 -2.47
CA ILE A 50 18.77 -2.44 -1.16
C ILE A 50 18.16 -3.84 -1.22
N GLY A 51 17.66 -4.25 -2.39
CA GLY A 51 16.95 -5.50 -2.59
C GLY A 51 15.49 -5.46 -2.15
N VAL A 52 14.70 -6.38 -2.71
CA VAL A 52 13.25 -6.49 -2.48
C VAL A 52 12.91 -6.74 -1.01
N ALA A 53 13.73 -7.56 -0.32
CA ALA A 53 13.48 -7.94 1.07
C ALA A 53 13.53 -6.74 2.02
N ILE A 54 14.64 -5.97 2.00
CA ILE A 54 14.82 -4.79 2.86
C ILE A 54 13.76 -3.74 2.54
N TYR A 55 13.52 -3.47 1.25
CA TYR A 55 12.51 -2.49 0.85
C TYR A 55 11.11 -2.87 1.33
N SER A 56 10.71 -4.14 1.14
CA SER A 56 9.38 -4.61 1.52
C SER A 56 9.17 -4.45 3.03
N VAL A 57 10.16 -4.86 3.81
CA VAL A 57 10.19 -4.75 5.26
C VAL A 57 10.09 -3.27 5.71
N ALA A 58 10.93 -2.38 5.18
CA ALA A 58 10.89 -0.95 5.50
C ALA A 58 9.54 -0.31 5.12
N SER A 59 9.02 -0.62 3.93
CA SER A 59 7.71 -0.17 3.47
C SER A 59 6.58 -0.66 4.37
N ILE A 60 6.62 -1.90 4.83
CA ILE A 60 5.61 -2.47 5.75
C ILE A 60 5.62 -1.73 7.09
N ALA A 61 6.79 -1.43 7.64
CA ALA A 61 6.92 -0.63 8.86
C ALA A 61 6.29 0.75 8.68
N GLY A 62 6.63 1.45 7.58
CA GLY A 62 6.05 2.75 7.24
C GLY A 62 4.54 2.72 7.06
N GLN A 63 4.02 1.72 6.34
CA GLN A 63 2.58 1.51 6.15
C GLN A 63 1.88 1.33 7.48
N THR A 64 2.43 0.49 8.36
CA THR A 64 1.82 0.13 9.65
C THR A 64 1.79 1.34 10.59
N ALA A 65 2.91 2.07 10.68
CA ALA A 65 3.00 3.28 11.48
C ALA A 65 2.03 4.36 10.98
N MET A 66 2.00 4.63 9.68
CA MET A 66 1.09 5.62 9.12
C MET A 66 -0.38 5.20 9.24
N SER A 67 -0.67 3.91 9.14
CA SER A 67 -2.05 3.40 9.31
C SER A 67 -2.62 3.68 10.70
N LEU A 68 -1.78 3.66 11.75
CA LEU A 68 -2.20 4.09 13.09
C LEU A 68 -2.56 5.57 13.12
N VAL A 69 -1.71 6.42 12.54
CA VAL A 69 -1.93 7.87 12.48
C VAL A 69 -3.25 8.17 11.75
N VAL A 70 -3.42 7.57 10.58
CA VAL A 70 -4.61 7.67 9.72
C VAL A 70 -5.89 7.24 10.45
N ASP A 71 -5.86 6.09 11.11
CA ASP A 71 -7.01 5.57 11.86
C ASP A 71 -7.32 6.49 13.07
N ARG A 72 -6.30 7.09 13.70
CA ARG A 72 -6.45 7.99 14.87
C ARG A 72 -7.12 9.30 14.51
N ILE A 73 -6.70 9.90 13.39
CA ILE A 73 -7.24 11.17 12.89
C ILE A 73 -8.60 10.97 12.23
N GLY A 74 -8.95 9.72 11.88
CA GLY A 74 -10.22 9.40 11.24
C GLY A 74 -10.24 9.77 9.75
N LEU A 75 -9.10 9.66 9.07
CA LEU A 75 -9.00 9.91 7.62
C LEU A 75 -9.65 8.78 6.78
N THR A 76 -10.42 7.89 7.39
CA THR A 76 -11.14 6.79 6.73
C THR A 76 -12.63 6.98 6.90
N GLY A 77 -13.44 6.47 5.97
CA GLY A 77 -14.89 6.71 5.97
C GLY A 77 -15.65 6.30 7.23
N GLY A 78 -15.21 5.27 7.92
CA GLY A 78 -15.81 4.84 9.20
C GLY A 78 -15.55 5.74 10.41
N GLY A 79 -15.01 6.96 10.24
CA GLY A 79 -14.69 7.89 11.32
C GLY A 79 -13.46 7.50 12.14
N LYS A 80 -13.27 8.17 13.30
CA LYS A 80 -12.13 7.91 14.21
C LYS A 80 -12.26 6.50 14.79
N LYS A 81 -11.26 5.65 14.56
CA LYS A 81 -11.23 4.32 15.18
C LYS A 81 -10.51 4.36 16.53
N LEU A 82 -11.08 3.69 17.54
CA LEU A 82 -10.41 3.52 18.84
C LEU A 82 -9.13 2.70 18.63
N ILE A 83 -7.99 3.32 18.93
CA ILE A 83 -6.70 2.63 18.91
C ILE A 83 -6.52 1.96 20.25
N SER A 84 -6.68 0.64 20.30
CA SER A 84 -6.37 -0.12 21.51
C SER A 84 -4.86 -0.18 21.72
N ALA A 85 -4.42 -0.26 22.98
CA ALA A 85 -3.00 -0.44 23.32
C ALA A 85 -2.38 -1.65 22.60
N ARG A 86 -3.18 -2.68 22.29
CA ARG A 86 -2.77 -3.86 21.53
C ARG A 86 -2.46 -3.57 20.06
N ARG A 87 -3.23 -2.68 19.40
CA ARG A 87 -2.95 -2.25 18.01
C ARG A 87 -1.65 -1.47 17.93
N VAL A 88 -1.37 -0.64 18.95
CA VAL A 88 -0.08 0.06 19.07
C VAL A 88 1.05 -0.95 19.29
N ALA A 89 0.89 -1.88 20.23
CA ALA A 89 1.90 -2.91 20.50
C ALA A 89 2.21 -3.77 19.27
N ALA A 90 1.19 -4.19 18.51
CA ALA A 90 1.37 -4.95 17.27
C ALA A 90 2.16 -4.15 16.23
N ALA A 91 1.81 -2.88 16.03
CA ALA A 91 2.55 -2.02 15.11
C ALA A 91 4.00 -1.79 15.53
N VAL A 92 4.24 -1.54 16.82
CA VAL A 92 5.58 -1.39 17.38
C VAL A 92 6.38 -2.68 17.19
N LEU A 93 5.79 -3.84 17.47
CA LEU A 93 6.44 -5.13 17.27
C LEU A 93 6.81 -5.36 15.81
N THR A 94 5.92 -5.04 14.86
CA THR A 94 6.23 -5.12 13.42
C THR A 94 7.39 -4.21 13.03
N VAL A 95 7.41 -2.96 13.51
CA VAL A 95 8.50 -2.01 13.26
C VAL A 95 9.83 -2.52 13.85
N LEU A 96 9.81 -3.09 15.06
CA LEU A 96 11.00 -3.66 15.70
C LEU A 96 11.49 -4.91 14.97
N ALA A 97 10.60 -5.82 14.58
CA ALA A 97 10.96 -7.01 13.81
C ALA A 97 11.63 -6.65 12.47
N VAL A 98 11.08 -5.62 11.82
CA VAL A 98 11.65 -5.01 10.61
C VAL A 98 13.07 -4.50 10.89
N PHE A 99 13.25 -3.70 11.94
CA PHE A 99 14.54 -3.14 12.29
C PHE A 99 15.59 -4.24 12.55
N VAL A 100 15.23 -5.27 13.33
CA VAL A 100 16.09 -6.43 13.61
C VAL A 100 16.46 -7.19 12.33
N SER A 101 15.52 -7.40 11.42
CA SER A 101 15.79 -8.13 10.15
C SER A 101 16.76 -7.41 9.20
N VAL A 102 16.94 -6.09 9.39
CA VAL A 102 17.85 -5.26 8.59
C VAL A 102 19.16 -4.97 9.36
N PHE A 103 19.21 -5.21 10.67
CA PHE A 103 20.34 -4.87 11.55
C PHE A 103 21.69 -5.45 11.08
N ASP A 104 21.69 -6.67 10.56
CA ASP A 104 22.91 -7.34 10.07
C ASP A 104 23.38 -6.81 8.69
N ARG A 105 22.56 -5.99 8.02
CA ARG A 105 22.87 -5.40 6.70
C ARG A 105 23.43 -3.98 6.81
N PHE A 106 23.63 -3.47 8.04
CA PHE A 106 24.21 -2.14 8.27
C PHE A 106 25.72 -2.07 8.05
N ASP A 107 26.43 -3.21 7.94
CA ASP A 107 27.85 -3.25 7.61
C ASP A 107 28.16 -2.95 6.12
N ALA A 108 27.14 -2.84 5.26
CA ALA A 108 27.30 -2.63 3.82
C ALA A 108 26.93 -1.19 3.39
N LYS A 109 27.86 -0.25 3.54
CA LYS A 109 27.93 1.11 2.95
C LYS A 109 26.75 2.07 3.25
N ASP A 110 27.09 3.34 3.52
CA ASP A 110 26.21 4.46 3.92
C ASP A 110 24.91 4.70 3.10
N LEU A 111 24.76 4.06 1.94
CA LEU A 111 23.54 4.08 1.12
C LEU A 111 22.36 3.31 1.74
N SER A 112 22.62 2.31 2.59
CA SER A 112 21.58 1.43 3.15
C SER A 112 20.58 2.19 4.03
N MET A 113 21.05 3.10 4.89
CA MET A 113 20.18 3.79 5.86
C MET A 113 19.23 4.80 5.19
N VAL A 114 19.71 5.58 4.22
CA VAL A 114 18.87 6.53 3.47
C VAL A 114 17.80 5.77 2.68
N ALA A 115 18.17 4.67 2.04
CA ALA A 115 17.24 3.85 1.27
C ALA A 115 16.18 3.15 2.15
N VAL A 116 16.54 2.73 3.37
CA VAL A 116 15.59 2.21 4.37
C VAL A 116 14.61 3.30 4.79
N VAL A 117 15.08 4.52 5.10
CA VAL A 117 14.21 5.65 5.46
C VAL A 117 13.26 5.99 4.32
N LEU A 118 13.77 6.04 3.08
CA LEU A 118 12.92 6.26 1.90
C LEU A 118 11.91 5.12 1.70
N GLY A 119 12.28 3.87 1.97
CA GLY A 119 11.35 2.74 1.99
C GLY A 119 10.24 2.92 3.02
N CYS A 120 10.57 3.36 4.24
CA CYS A 120 9.58 3.71 5.27
C CYS A 120 8.66 4.86 4.82
N ILE A 121 9.21 5.91 4.20
CA ILE A 121 8.42 7.03 3.66
C ILE A 121 7.49 6.54 2.56
N ALA A 122 7.98 5.74 1.62
CA ALA A 122 7.18 5.14 0.56
C ALA A 122 6.02 4.32 1.14
N GLY A 123 6.30 3.52 2.17
CA GLY A 123 5.29 2.80 2.92
C GLY A 123 4.24 3.71 3.57
N ALA A 124 4.68 4.78 4.22
CA ALA A 124 3.78 5.75 4.83
C ALA A 124 2.86 6.41 3.78
N VAL A 125 3.39 6.77 2.62
CA VAL A 125 2.62 7.31 1.49
C VAL A 125 1.50 6.34 1.07
N VAL A 126 1.79 5.02 1.03
CA VAL A 126 0.75 4.01 0.75
C VAL A 126 -0.32 3.96 1.83
N GLY A 127 0.05 4.12 3.11
CA GLY A 127 -0.91 4.20 4.21
C GLY A 127 -1.90 5.36 4.03
N ILE A 128 -1.41 6.54 3.63
CA ILE A 128 -2.24 7.71 3.32
C ILE A 128 -3.10 7.44 2.08
N GLN A 129 -2.51 6.92 1.00
CA GLN A 129 -3.22 6.59 -0.23
C GLN A 129 -4.40 5.65 0.06
N ARG A 130 -4.18 4.58 0.83
CA ARG A 130 -5.25 3.63 1.21
C ARG A 130 -6.40 4.32 1.94
N ALA A 131 -6.08 5.25 2.84
CA ALA A 131 -7.09 6.03 3.56
C ALA A 131 -7.93 6.90 2.61
N LEU A 132 -7.27 7.62 1.71
CA LEU A 132 -7.92 8.46 0.71
C LEU A 132 -8.77 7.61 -0.23
N ASN A 133 -8.27 6.45 -0.66
CA ASN A 133 -9.02 5.50 -1.48
C ASN A 133 -10.27 4.98 -0.76
N GLY A 134 -10.19 4.71 0.54
CA GLY A 134 -11.36 4.37 1.35
C GLY A 134 -12.40 5.50 1.37
N GLN A 135 -11.97 6.75 1.56
CA GLN A 135 -12.87 7.91 1.51
C GLN A 135 -13.48 8.12 0.12
N ILE A 136 -12.69 8.09 -0.96
CA ILE A 136 -13.20 8.23 -2.33
C ILE A 136 -14.24 7.14 -2.61
N ASN A 137 -14.02 5.93 -2.10
CA ASN A 137 -14.97 4.84 -2.29
C ASN A 137 -16.28 5.07 -1.53
N GLU A 138 -16.21 5.60 -0.31
CA GLU A 138 -17.39 5.92 0.48
C GLU A 138 -18.27 6.98 -0.19
N TYR A 139 -17.68 8.06 -0.71
CA TYR A 139 -18.44 9.11 -1.41
C TYR A 139 -18.86 8.74 -2.83
N SER A 140 -18.15 7.84 -3.50
CA SER A 140 -18.54 7.37 -4.83
C SER A 140 -19.53 6.21 -4.80
N HIS A 141 -19.57 5.45 -3.71
CA HIS A 141 -20.26 4.15 -3.57
C HIS A 141 -19.86 3.11 -4.62
N GLN A 142 -18.72 3.30 -5.30
CA GLN A 142 -18.35 2.56 -6.51
C GLN A 142 -16.83 2.34 -6.57
N SER A 143 -16.36 1.16 -6.17
CA SER A 143 -14.92 0.84 -6.04
C SER A 143 -14.14 0.92 -7.35
N PHE A 144 -14.79 0.63 -8.47
CA PHE A 144 -14.19 0.78 -9.80
C PHE A 144 -13.95 2.25 -10.18
N THR A 145 -14.77 3.18 -9.66
CA THR A 145 -14.54 4.62 -9.82
C THR A 145 -13.29 5.05 -9.07
N THR A 146 -13.12 4.58 -7.84
CA THR A 146 -11.91 4.81 -7.04
C THR A 146 -10.66 4.31 -7.77
N SER A 147 -10.71 3.10 -8.31
CA SER A 147 -9.61 2.55 -9.10
C SER A 147 -9.33 3.36 -10.37
N LEU A 148 -10.36 3.76 -11.11
CA LEU A 148 -10.20 4.56 -12.32
C LEU A 148 -9.51 5.90 -12.02
N LEU A 149 -9.94 6.60 -10.97
CA LEU A 149 -9.31 7.84 -10.53
C LEU A 149 -7.85 7.63 -10.12
N ASN A 150 -7.56 6.51 -9.45
CA ASN A 150 -6.18 6.17 -9.09
C ASN A 150 -5.30 6.00 -10.33
N PHE A 151 -5.77 5.27 -11.33
CA PHE A 151 -5.02 5.05 -12.56
C PHE A 151 -4.88 6.32 -13.41
N ILE A 152 -5.90 7.16 -13.48
CA ILE A 152 -5.82 8.44 -14.20
C ILE A 152 -4.77 9.34 -13.54
N THR A 153 -4.87 9.56 -12.22
CA THR A 153 -3.98 10.48 -11.50
C THR A 153 -2.57 9.93 -11.35
N GLY A 154 -2.41 8.62 -11.13
CA GLY A 154 -1.12 7.94 -11.07
C GLY A 154 -0.41 7.93 -12.42
N THR A 155 -1.10 7.56 -13.50
CA THR A 155 -0.53 7.60 -14.85
C THR A 155 -0.16 9.03 -15.25
N ALA A 156 -1.02 10.02 -14.96
CA ALA A 156 -0.72 11.42 -15.25
C ALA A 156 0.56 11.89 -14.54
N LEU A 157 0.71 11.57 -13.25
CA LEU A 157 1.94 11.89 -12.52
C LEU A 157 3.17 11.23 -13.17
N LEU A 158 3.10 9.93 -13.45
CA LEU A 158 4.23 9.19 -14.04
C LEU A 158 4.61 9.75 -15.41
N VAL A 159 3.63 10.10 -16.25
CA VAL A 159 3.87 10.74 -17.56
C VAL A 159 4.56 12.10 -17.37
N ILE A 160 4.11 12.92 -16.43
CA ILE A 160 4.75 14.21 -16.13
C ILE A 160 6.20 14.01 -15.68
N LEU A 161 6.48 13.03 -14.82
CA LEU A 161 7.83 12.71 -14.37
C LEU A 161 8.73 12.23 -15.53
N ILE A 162 8.20 11.40 -16.43
CA ILE A 162 8.92 10.94 -17.62
C ILE A 162 9.24 12.11 -18.55
N ILE A 163 8.26 12.96 -18.87
CA ILE A 163 8.46 14.15 -19.72
C ILE A 163 9.49 15.08 -19.09
N GLY A 164 9.38 15.36 -17.79
CA GLY A 164 10.35 16.17 -17.07
C GLY A 164 11.76 15.57 -17.11
N GLY A 165 11.89 14.26 -16.95
CA GLY A 165 13.17 13.56 -17.04
C GLY A 165 13.78 13.60 -18.44
N ILE A 166 12.96 13.53 -19.50
CA ILE A 166 13.41 13.70 -20.90
C ILE A 166 13.91 15.13 -21.12
N VAL A 167 13.15 16.14 -20.66
CA VAL A 167 13.50 17.56 -20.82
C VAL A 167 14.82 17.91 -20.12
N ILE A 168 15.12 17.28 -18.98
CA ILE A 168 16.37 17.48 -18.21
C ILE A 168 17.50 16.57 -18.74
N GLY A 169 17.25 15.74 -19.77
CA GLY A 169 18.24 14.84 -20.35
C GLY A 169 18.63 13.65 -19.47
N LYS A 170 17.77 13.28 -18.50
CA LYS A 170 18.00 12.15 -17.58
C LYS A 170 17.30 10.86 -18.00
N ILE A 171 16.35 10.92 -18.92
CA ILE A 171 15.58 9.77 -19.39
C ILE A 171 15.63 9.73 -20.91
N GLU A 172 16.01 8.59 -21.46
CA GLU A 172 15.91 8.29 -22.89
C GLU A 172 14.72 7.36 -23.14
N LEU A 173 14.07 7.54 -24.29
CA LEU A 173 12.98 6.66 -24.71
C LEU A 173 13.56 5.34 -25.21
N VAL A 174 13.41 4.29 -24.39
CA VAL A 174 13.82 2.92 -24.75
C VAL A 174 12.61 2.13 -25.23
N ALA A 175 12.83 1.21 -26.17
CA ALA A 175 11.81 0.27 -26.62
C ALA A 175 11.29 -0.58 -25.45
N LEU A 176 10.01 -0.97 -25.52
CA LEU A 176 9.42 -1.83 -24.50
C LEU A 176 10.13 -3.18 -24.43
N PRO A 177 10.33 -3.74 -23.22
CA PRO A 177 10.99 -5.03 -23.07
C PRO A 177 10.28 -6.14 -23.87
N ILE A 178 11.05 -6.82 -24.72
CA ILE A 178 10.60 -8.04 -25.40
C ILE A 178 10.70 -9.17 -24.38
N GLY A 179 9.71 -9.23 -23.50
CA GLY A 179 9.60 -10.21 -22.44
C GLY A 179 8.29 -10.99 -22.54
N PRO A 180 8.04 -11.89 -21.58
CA PRO A 180 6.80 -12.64 -21.55
C PRO A 180 5.58 -11.73 -21.45
N TRP A 181 4.49 -12.08 -22.15
CA TRP A 181 3.29 -11.23 -22.26
C TRP A 181 2.67 -10.85 -20.91
N TRP A 182 2.86 -11.67 -19.87
CA TRP A 182 2.27 -11.45 -18.54
C TRP A 182 2.84 -10.22 -17.82
N ILE A 183 4.01 -9.70 -18.18
CA ILE A 183 4.57 -8.48 -17.57
C ILE A 183 3.65 -7.26 -17.77
N TYR A 184 2.87 -7.26 -18.85
CA TYR A 184 1.94 -6.20 -19.20
C TYR A 184 0.59 -6.29 -18.46
N THR A 185 0.34 -7.38 -17.73
CA THR A 185 -0.92 -7.59 -16.99
C THR A 185 -0.95 -6.83 -15.65
N GLY A 186 0.17 -6.28 -15.21
CA GLY A 186 0.29 -5.56 -13.92
C GLY A 186 -0.73 -4.43 -13.77
N GLY A 187 -1.07 -3.72 -14.86
CA GLY A 187 -2.12 -2.69 -14.84
C GLY A 187 -3.51 -3.26 -14.52
N VAL A 188 -3.87 -4.41 -15.11
CA VAL A 188 -5.16 -5.07 -14.86
C VAL A 188 -5.24 -5.58 -13.42
N ILE A 189 -4.18 -6.22 -12.94
CA ILE A 189 -4.07 -6.70 -11.55
C ILE A 189 -4.17 -5.51 -10.58
N GLY A 190 -3.51 -4.38 -10.91
CA GLY A 190 -3.57 -3.16 -10.11
C GLY A 190 -4.98 -2.58 -10.01
N VAL A 191 -5.77 -2.59 -11.10
CA VAL A 191 -7.17 -2.12 -11.08
C VAL A 191 -8.00 -2.95 -10.11
N ILE A 192 -7.87 -4.28 -10.21
CA ILE A 192 -8.56 -5.22 -9.34
C ILE A 192 -8.13 -4.99 -7.88
N TYR A 193 -6.82 -4.91 -7.63
CA TYR A 193 -6.27 -4.67 -6.31
C TYR A 193 -6.81 -3.38 -5.67
N ILE A 194 -6.78 -2.24 -6.36
CA ILE A 194 -7.27 -0.96 -5.80
C ILE A 194 -8.77 -1.01 -5.53
N ALA A 195 -9.56 -1.62 -6.41
CA ALA A 195 -11.00 -1.78 -6.19
C ALA A 195 -11.29 -2.64 -4.93
N PHE A 196 -10.64 -3.78 -4.77
CA PHE A 196 -10.83 -4.63 -3.59
C PHE A 196 -10.31 -3.97 -2.32
N THR A 197 -9.10 -3.43 -2.34
CA THR A 197 -8.50 -2.81 -1.16
C THR A 197 -9.29 -1.59 -0.68
N SER A 198 -9.74 -0.71 -1.57
CA SER A 198 -10.61 0.42 -1.19
C SER A 198 -11.93 -0.04 -0.57
N THR A 199 -12.50 -1.14 -1.07
CA THR A 199 -13.72 -1.76 -0.53
C THR A 199 -13.51 -2.38 0.85
N ILE A 200 -12.35 -2.97 1.10
CA ILE A 200 -12.05 -3.60 2.39
C ILE A 200 -11.68 -2.54 3.42
N VAL A 201 -10.87 -1.55 3.03
CA VAL A 201 -10.37 -0.48 3.91
C VAL A 201 -11.51 0.38 4.45
N GLN A 202 -12.53 0.69 3.66
CA GLN A 202 -13.69 1.47 4.16
C GLN A 202 -14.39 0.76 5.33
N HIS A 203 -14.40 -0.58 5.36
CA HIS A 203 -15.02 -1.38 6.43
C HIS A 203 -14.05 -1.68 7.58
N LEU A 204 -12.89 -2.27 7.28
CA LEU A 204 -11.92 -2.74 8.27
C LEU A 204 -11.03 -1.63 8.85
N GLY A 205 -10.81 -0.53 8.12
CA GLY A 205 -9.81 0.49 8.45
C GLY A 205 -8.43 0.13 7.90
N VAL A 206 -7.54 1.12 7.80
CA VAL A 206 -6.27 0.95 7.08
C VAL A 206 -5.32 0.04 7.85
N LEU A 207 -5.24 0.16 9.18
CA LEU A 207 -4.32 -0.65 9.97
C LEU A 207 -4.69 -2.12 9.95
N THR A 208 -5.98 -2.44 10.16
CA THR A 208 -6.44 -3.83 10.15
C THR A 208 -6.22 -4.47 8.79
N PHE A 209 -6.56 -3.76 7.71
CA PHE A 209 -6.26 -4.21 6.35
C PHE A 209 -4.75 -4.43 6.12
N THR A 210 -3.93 -3.47 6.54
CA THR A 210 -2.47 -3.54 6.38
C THR A 210 -1.89 -4.76 7.11
N LEU A 211 -2.31 -5.01 8.35
CA LEU A 211 -1.86 -6.19 9.10
C LEU A 211 -2.23 -7.49 8.37
N PHE A 212 -3.49 -7.68 7.99
CA PHE A 212 -3.92 -8.89 7.27
C PHE A 212 -3.22 -9.04 5.91
N SER A 213 -3.10 -7.94 5.14
CA SER A 213 -2.45 -7.95 3.83
C SER A 213 -0.97 -8.33 3.94
N VAL A 214 -0.27 -7.79 4.94
CA VAL A 214 1.14 -8.12 5.18
C VAL A 214 1.28 -9.57 5.61
N GLY A 215 0.45 -10.05 6.53
CA GLY A 215 0.45 -11.47 6.92
C GLY A 215 0.24 -12.40 5.73
N GLY A 216 -0.72 -12.08 4.85
CA GLY A 216 -0.97 -12.86 3.63
C GLY A 216 0.18 -12.80 2.63
N GLN A 217 0.81 -11.64 2.44
CA GLN A 217 1.99 -11.49 1.58
C GLN A 217 3.18 -12.34 2.07
N LEU A 218 3.41 -12.35 3.38
CA LEU A 218 4.47 -13.14 4.00
C LEU A 218 4.24 -14.65 3.84
N VAL A 219 3.02 -15.11 4.10
CA VAL A 219 2.65 -16.53 3.90
C VAL A 219 2.74 -16.90 2.42
N GLY A 220 2.25 -16.05 1.52
CA GLY A 220 2.34 -16.28 0.08
C GLY A 220 3.78 -16.34 -0.42
N SER A 221 4.65 -15.44 0.05
CA SER A 221 6.09 -15.47 -0.22
C SER A 221 6.71 -16.79 0.21
N LEU A 222 6.44 -17.24 1.45
CA LEU A 222 6.99 -18.50 1.94
C LEU A 222 6.52 -19.71 1.12
N ILE A 223 5.25 -19.74 0.71
CA ILE A 223 4.73 -20.80 -0.16
C ILE A 223 5.45 -20.80 -1.50
N ILE A 224 5.67 -19.63 -2.10
CA ILE A 224 6.39 -19.50 -3.37
C ILE A 224 7.83 -19.98 -3.22
N ASP A 225 8.53 -19.55 -2.17
CA ASP A 225 9.93 -19.93 -1.93
C ASP A 225 10.09 -21.45 -1.71
N LEU A 226 9.08 -22.11 -1.11
CA LEU A 226 9.05 -23.57 -0.91
C LEU A 226 8.72 -24.35 -2.19
N VAL A 227 7.84 -23.82 -3.05
CA VAL A 227 7.37 -24.51 -4.27
C VAL A 227 8.28 -24.23 -5.47
N SER A 228 8.90 -23.05 -5.52
CA SER A 228 9.76 -22.58 -6.60
C SER A 228 10.96 -21.82 -6.03
N PRO A 229 11.98 -22.52 -5.50
CA PRO A 229 13.16 -21.90 -4.92
C PRO A 229 13.87 -20.99 -5.94
N THR A 230 14.15 -19.74 -5.56
CA THR A 230 14.83 -18.79 -6.45
C THR A 230 16.35 -18.92 -6.26
N ASP A 231 17.10 -19.12 -7.33
CA ASP A 231 18.57 -19.25 -7.27
C ASP A 231 19.22 -18.02 -6.62
N GLY A 232 20.01 -18.23 -5.56
CA GLY A 232 20.78 -17.19 -4.87
C GLY A 232 20.13 -16.62 -3.60
N VAL A 233 18.88 -16.92 -3.28
CA VAL A 233 18.26 -16.50 -2.01
C VAL A 233 18.67 -17.47 -0.89
N HIS A 234 19.71 -17.11 -0.14
CA HIS A 234 20.02 -17.79 1.12
C HIS A 234 19.05 -17.28 2.17
N VAL A 235 18.10 -18.13 2.55
CA VAL A 235 17.12 -17.85 3.60
C VAL A 235 17.87 -17.72 4.93
N SER A 236 18.24 -16.49 5.27
CA SER A 236 18.87 -16.18 6.56
C SER A 236 17.88 -16.41 7.70
N ALA A 237 18.35 -16.97 8.81
CA ALA A 237 17.55 -17.15 10.02
C ALA A 237 16.93 -15.83 10.51
N TYR A 238 17.59 -14.68 10.25
CA TYR A 238 17.07 -13.35 10.58
C TYR A 238 15.87 -12.92 9.71
N LEU A 239 15.84 -13.32 8.44
CA LEU A 239 14.71 -13.06 7.55
C LEU A 239 13.50 -13.88 8.01
N VAL A 240 13.70 -15.17 8.28
CA VAL A 240 12.63 -16.07 8.75
C VAL A 240 12.06 -15.61 10.08
N THR A 241 12.93 -15.26 11.05
CA THR A 241 12.49 -14.77 12.36
C THR A 241 11.76 -13.43 12.24
N GLY A 242 12.21 -12.50 11.39
CA GLY A 242 11.52 -11.24 11.11
C GLY A 242 10.12 -11.45 10.49
N ILE A 243 9.99 -12.40 9.57
CA ILE A 243 8.71 -12.81 8.97
C ILE A 243 7.77 -13.39 10.03
N VAL A 244 8.27 -14.33 10.84
CA VAL A 244 7.50 -14.97 11.93
C VAL A 244 7.05 -13.95 12.97
N MET A 245 7.94 -13.06 13.41
CA MET A 245 7.61 -11.99 14.37
C MET A 245 6.56 -11.03 13.80
N THR A 246 6.68 -10.66 12.52
CA THR A 246 5.68 -9.81 11.85
C THR A 246 4.32 -10.51 11.79
N TYR A 247 4.30 -11.80 11.46
CA TYR A 247 3.08 -12.61 11.42
C TYR A 247 2.41 -12.76 12.79
N LEU A 248 3.21 -13.00 13.85
CA LEU A 248 2.71 -13.02 15.23
C LEU A 248 2.13 -11.67 15.66
N GLY A 249 2.76 -10.57 15.27
CA GLY A 249 2.23 -9.21 15.47
C GLY A 249 0.89 -8.99 14.76
N VAL A 250 0.78 -9.46 13.52
CA VAL A 250 -0.46 -9.40 12.72
C VAL A 250 -1.59 -10.21 13.38
N ILE A 251 -1.32 -11.43 13.84
CA ILE A 251 -2.32 -12.28 14.52
C ILE A 251 -2.76 -11.62 15.84
N ALA A 252 -1.81 -11.18 16.66
CA ALA A 252 -2.11 -10.53 17.94
C ALA A 252 -2.96 -9.26 17.76
N GLY A 253 -2.70 -8.48 16.70
CA GLY A 253 -3.48 -7.29 16.35
C GLY A 253 -4.83 -7.59 15.69
N GLY A 254 -4.90 -8.61 14.83
CA GLY A 254 -6.06 -8.93 13.99
C GLY A 254 -7.18 -9.67 14.71
N VAL A 255 -6.85 -10.69 15.52
CA VAL A 255 -7.82 -11.65 16.11
C VAL A 255 -8.79 -11.00 17.11
N SER A 256 -8.45 -9.84 17.70
CA SER A 256 -9.35 -9.15 18.64
C SER A 256 -10.34 -8.20 17.98
N SER A 257 -10.15 -7.83 16.71
CA SER A 257 -11.04 -6.91 15.98
C SER A 257 -12.44 -7.50 15.80
N SER A 258 -12.51 -8.82 15.65
CA SER A 258 -13.76 -9.58 15.48
C SER A 258 -14.54 -9.79 16.79
N ARG A 259 -13.95 -9.47 17.96
CA ARG A 259 -14.59 -9.67 19.28
C ARG A 259 -15.35 -8.45 19.81
N VAL A 260 -15.34 -7.29 19.14
CA VAL A 260 -15.97 -6.04 19.62
C VAL A 260 -17.31 -5.75 18.94
N ARG A 261 -18.18 -6.76 18.80
CA ARG A 261 -19.61 -6.52 18.57
C ARG A 261 -20.44 -7.65 19.18
N LYS A 262 -20.58 -7.63 20.51
CA LYS A 262 -21.80 -8.20 21.10
C LYS A 262 -22.91 -7.19 20.83
N PRO A 263 -24.00 -7.57 20.13
CA PRO A 263 -25.15 -6.68 20.02
C PRO A 263 -25.70 -6.44 21.44
N ALA A 264 -25.88 -5.17 21.79
CA ALA A 264 -26.67 -4.82 22.96
C ALA A 264 -28.09 -5.33 22.71
N ARG A 265 -28.57 -6.22 23.58
CA ARG A 265 -29.99 -6.55 23.64
C ARG A 265 -30.72 -5.33 24.18
N HIS A 266 -31.58 -4.74 23.36
CA HIS A 266 -32.73 -3.96 23.81
C HIS A 266 -33.97 -4.55 23.13
#